data_AF-A0A7X5YGV0-F1
#
_entry.id   AF-A0A7X5YGV0-F1
#
_cell.length_a   1.000
_cell.length_b   1.000
_cell.length_c   1.000
_cell.angle_alpha   90.00
_cell.angle_beta   90.00
_cell.angle_gamma   90.00
#
_symmetry.space_group_name_H-M   'P 1'
#
loop_
_entity.id
_entity.type
_entity.pdbx_description
1 polymer ?
#
loop_
_entity_poly.entity_id
_entity_poly.type
_entity_poly.pdbx_seq_one_letter_code
_entity_poly.pdbx_strand_id
1 'polypeptide(L)' 'MSKIEEAFRGLGRTEKVRFISQNIEYANAVAVASYVKGYLFDVLNDVGDDEYIAAYLREKGYEVKKQE' A
#
# COMPACT_ATOMS: atom_id res chain seq x y z
N MET A 1 0.62 -26.68 -4.29
CA MET A 1 0.03 -25.33 -4.33
C MET A 1 -0.63 -25.08 -3.00
N SER A 2 -0.59 -23.85 -2.51
CA SER A 2 -1.33 -23.50 -1.30
C SER A 2 -2.84 -23.50 -1.59
N LYS A 3 -3.67 -23.74 -0.56
CA LYS A 3 -5.15 -23.74 -0.70
C LYS A 3 -5.68 -22.42 -1.31
N ILE A 4 -4.98 -21.31 -1.06
CA ILE A 4 -5.32 -20.00 -1.61
C ILE A 4 -5.02 -19.90 -3.11
N GLU A 5 -3.96 -20.54 -3.60
CA GLU A 5 -3.65 -20.57 -5.04
C GLU A 5 -4.68 -21.38 -5.83
N GLU A 6 -5.14 -22.50 -5.27
CA GLU A 6 -6.20 -23.33 -5.89
C GLU A 6 -7.53 -22.58 -5.93
N ALA A 7 -7.94 -21.97 -4.81
CA ALA A 7 -9.13 -21.14 -4.73
C ALA A 7 -9.05 -19.96 -5.71
N PHE A 8 -7.93 -19.25 -5.74
CA PHE A 8 -7.72 -18.10 -6.62
C PHE A 8 -7.79 -18.48 -8.10
N ARG A 9 -7.21 -19.63 -8.50
CA ARG A 9 -7.26 -20.08 -9.90
C ARG A 9 -8.69 -20.30 -10.40
N GLY A 10 -9.57 -20.81 -9.55
CA GLY A 10 -10.99 -21.05 -9.86
C GLY A 10 -11.84 -19.80 -10.04
N LEU A 11 -11.38 -18.62 -9.61
CA LEU A 11 -12.14 -17.38 -9.70
C LEU A 11 -12.19 -16.81 -11.14
N GLY A 12 -13.32 -16.19 -11.50
CA GLY A 12 -13.45 -15.39 -12.71
C GLY A 12 -12.63 -14.09 -12.65
N ARG A 13 -12.48 -13.38 -13.78
CA ARG A 13 -11.66 -12.16 -13.87
C ARG A 13 -12.09 -11.08 -12.86
N THR A 14 -13.37 -10.76 -12.79
CA THR A 14 -13.92 -9.76 -11.85
C THR A 14 -13.72 -10.18 -10.39
N GLU A 15 -13.90 -11.47 -10.10
CA GLU A 15 -13.75 -12.01 -8.75
C GLU A 15 -12.29 -12.03 -8.30
N LYS A 16 -11.35 -12.29 -9.23
CA LYS A 16 -9.91 -12.17 -8.98
C LYS A 16 -9.52 -10.74 -8.62
N VAL A 17 -10.06 -9.75 -9.33
CA VAL A 17 -9.83 -8.32 -9.00
C VAL A 17 -10.36 -8.02 -7.60
N ARG A 18 -11.61 -8.40 -7.29
CA ARG A 18 -12.20 -8.19 -5.96
C ARG A 18 -11.39 -8.89 -4.86
N PHE A 19 -10.93 -10.11 -5.11
CA PHE A 19 -10.12 -10.89 -4.18
C PHE A 19 -8.81 -10.16 -3.84
N ILE A 20 -8.08 -9.68 -4.86
CA ILE A 20 -6.84 -8.93 -4.65
C ILE A 20 -7.11 -7.63 -3.88
N SER A 21 -8.14 -6.87 -4.25
CA SER A 21 -8.48 -5.61 -3.58
C SER A 21 -8.86 -5.78 -2.11
N GLN A 22 -9.53 -6.88 -1.76
CA GLN A 22 -9.98 -7.15 -0.38
C GLN A 22 -8.90 -7.77 0.50
N ASN A 23 -7.81 -8.27 -0.07
CA ASN A 23 -6.78 -9.01 0.66
C ASN A 23 -5.38 -8.48 0.33
N ILE A 24 -5.27 -7.17 0.14
CA ILE A 24 -3.99 -6.52 -0.18
C ILE A 24 -2.97 -6.72 0.96
N GLU A 25 -3.40 -7.02 2.18
CA GLU A 25 -2.53 -7.37 3.31
C GLU A 25 -1.72 -8.65 3.09
N TYR A 26 -2.13 -9.55 2.19
CA TYR A 26 -1.34 -10.73 1.82
C TYR A 26 -0.28 -10.43 0.75
N ALA A 27 -0.30 -9.23 0.15
CA ALA A 27 0.73 -8.84 -0.79
C ALA A 27 2.08 -8.72 -0.07
N ASN A 28 3.13 -9.25 -0.70
CA ASN A 28 4.46 -9.10 -0.11
C ASN A 28 4.87 -7.61 -0.12
N ALA A 29 5.62 -7.20 0.90
CA ALA A 29 6.02 -5.80 1.07
C ALA A 29 6.80 -5.24 -0.13
N VAL A 30 7.55 -6.09 -0.86
CA VAL A 30 8.34 -5.68 -2.04
C VAL A 30 7.42 -5.29 -3.20
N ALA A 31 6.34 -6.04 -3.43
CA ALA A 31 5.36 -5.78 -4.47
C ALA A 31 4.57 -4.50 -4.16
N VAL A 32 4.14 -4.35 -2.89
CA VAL A 32 3.46 -3.14 -2.43
C VAL A 32 4.37 -1.92 -2.58
N ALA A 33 5.62 -1.99 -2.13
CA ALA A 33 6.57 -0.87 -2.24
C ALA A 33 6.85 -0.51 -3.71
N SER A 34 7.02 -1.51 -4.58
CA SER A 34 7.26 -1.29 -6.01
C SER A 34 6.09 -0.60 -6.70
N TYR A 35 4.87 -0.96 -6.31
CA TYR A 35 3.64 -0.34 -6.81
C TYR A 35 3.51 1.11 -6.27
N VAL A 36 3.53 1.27 -4.94
CA VAL A 36 3.37 2.58 -4.26
C VAL A 36 4.43 3.60 -4.69
N LYS A 37 5.65 3.18 -5.00
CA LYS A 37 6.73 4.09 -5.42
C LYS A 37 6.34 5.00 -6.60
N GLY A 38 5.47 4.54 -7.50
CA GLY A 38 5.02 5.34 -8.64
C GLY A 38 4.07 6.49 -8.30
N TYR A 39 3.40 6.43 -7.15
CA TYR A 39 2.34 7.36 -6.74
C TYR A 39 2.37 7.63 -5.22
N LEU A 40 3.57 7.61 -4.63
CA LEU A 40 3.76 7.68 -3.19
C LEU A 40 3.08 8.91 -2.57
N PHE A 41 3.19 10.07 -3.22
CA PHE A 41 2.57 11.30 -2.71
C PHE A 41 1.04 11.25 -2.76
N ASP A 42 0.44 10.57 -3.74
CA ASP A 42 -1.01 10.38 -3.77
C ASP A 42 -1.46 9.50 -2.60
N VAL A 43 -0.71 8.43 -2.28
CA VAL A 43 -0.98 7.61 -1.08
C VAL A 43 -0.88 8.44 0.19
N LEU A 44 0.15 9.28 0.30
CA LEU A 44 0.33 10.16 1.46
C LEU A 44 -0.82 11.17 1.58
N ASN A 45 -1.30 11.71 0.46
CA ASN A 45 -2.47 12.59 0.43
C ASN A 45 -3.76 11.86 0.86
N ASP A 46 -3.96 10.62 0.39
CA ASP A 46 -5.12 9.80 0.76
C ASP A 46 -5.11 9.39 2.24
N VAL A 47 -3.93 9.23 2.85
CA VAL A 47 -3.79 9.05 4.30
C VAL A 47 -4.33 10.29 5.04
N GLY A 48 -4.13 11.48 4.49
CA GLY A 48 -4.72 12.72 5.01
C GLY A 48 -4.22 13.14 6.40
N ASP A 49 -3.10 12.59 6.84
CA ASP A 49 -2.49 12.85 8.16
C ASP A 49 -1.05 13.34 7.99
N ASP A 50 -0.92 14.64 7.70
CA ASP A 50 0.36 15.34 7.57
C ASP A 50 1.26 15.15 8.81
N GLU A 51 0.66 15.11 10.01
CA GLU A 51 1.44 15.04 11.25
C GLU A 51 2.04 13.65 11.46
N TYR A 52 1.28 12.59 11.14
CA TYR A 52 1.81 11.23 11.11
C TYR A 52 3.01 11.11 10.15
N ILE A 53 2.88 11.67 8.94
CA ILE A 53 3.95 11.63 7.93
C ILE A 53 5.17 12.43 8.40
N ALA A 54 4.95 13.63 8.95
CA ALA A 54 6.01 14.46 9.48
C ALA A 54 6.75 13.79 10.65
N ALA A 55 6.02 13.14 11.58
CA ALA A 55 6.59 12.38 12.68
C ALA A 55 7.48 11.24 12.18
N TYR A 56 6.98 10.43 11.23
CA TYR A 56 7.75 9.35 10.62
C TYR A 56 9.07 9.84 10.00
N LEU A 57 9.04 10.94 9.26
CA LEU A 57 10.24 11.52 8.65
C LEU A 57 11.23 12.05 9.69
N ARG A 58 10.75 12.70 10.76
CA ARG A 58 11.59 13.18 11.86
C ARG A 58 12.27 12.03 12.60
N GLU A 59 11.59 10.91 12.83
CA GLU A 59 12.17 9.70 13.42
C GLU A 59 13.31 9.12 12.57
N LYS A 60 13.28 9.34 11.25
CA LYS A 60 14.36 8.96 10.33
C LYS A 60 15.50 9.99 10.26
N GLY A 61 15.43 11.07 11.05
CA GLY A 61 16.45 12.11 11.12
C GLY A 61 16.30 13.23 10.09
N TYR A 62 15.15 13.33 9.42
CA TYR A 62 14.89 14.45 8.51
C TYR A 62 14.33 15.66 9.26
N GLU A 63 14.77 16.85 8.86
CA GLU A 63 14.13 18.10 9.28
C GLU A 63 12.89 18.34 8.41
N VAL A 64 11.71 18.42 9.03
CA VAL A 64 10.43 18.66 8.35
C VAL A 64 9.84 19.98 8.80
N LYS A 65 9.59 20.89 7.86
CA LYS A 65 8.96 22.19 8.07
C LYS A 65 7.70 22.29 7.23
N LYS A 66 6.57 22.63 7.87
CA LYS A 66 5.36 23.01 7.14
C LYS A 66 5.57 24.42 6.60
N GLN A 67 5.32 24.62 5.32
CA GLN A 67 5.26 25.96 4.74
C GLN A 67 3.82 26.48 4.89
N GLU A 68 3.70 27.73 5.36
CA GLU A 68 2.45 28.47 5.41
C GLU A 68 2.11 29.08 4.04
#